data_AF-A0A0B1TQ51-F1
#
_entry.id   AF-A0A0B1TQ51-F1
#
_cell.length_a   1.000
_cell.length_b   1.000
_cell.length_c   1.000
_cell.angle_alpha   90.00
_cell.angle_beta   90.00
_cell.angle_gamma   90.00
#
_symmetry.space_group_name_H-M   'P 1'
#
loop_
_entity.id
_entity.type
_entity.pdbx_description
1 polymer ?
#
loop_
_entity_poly.entity_id
_entity_poly.type
_entity_poly.pdbx_seq_one_letter_code
_entity_poly.pdbx_strand_id
1 'polypeptide(L)'
;MAVLGPLSVVWAAMKAYSWGRRSGKASLLDASTVIQFLLYECAALGDVFFVVITAMSCWITFAYKTQKYPFYTTLNEDQEWVLMAYLIATLCLKFVALIHTILQMVLQEIFFIDWERPHVVEDSQHARPISRDVSKDRVELPVVVWRTYLVANEWAELRCVRATCVGLQLLIVLMLLEAFNFMRFSVVQPGFGDGSPSAETTVMTRFAVVVFFYLLVGFLQWVVQVVVVERMILDPFHNFIDLCSIANISVLALTHPLHGHYIHGRSVHGRADTGMAEMNEFLQKERDDLCGFRGLEPTSHLQTFTVCLPTAFRTRYDEIMTTTKSSVTQTRLTGLDQTTAKMAATVRAHQQMNIFLREMVDHYTSDVDYVIRYVVY
;
A
#
# COMPACT_ATOMS: atom_id res chain seq x y z
N MET A 1 -15.62 -17.79 -20.13
CA MET A 1 -15.94 -16.42 -20.61
C MET A 1 -17.38 -16.02 -20.35
N ALA A 2 -18.39 -16.77 -20.84
CA ALA A 2 -19.80 -16.37 -20.78
C ALA A 2 -20.35 -16.06 -19.37
N VAL A 3 -19.86 -16.73 -18.32
CA VAL A 3 -20.28 -16.48 -16.92
C VAL A 3 -19.38 -15.44 -16.24
N LEU A 4 -18.06 -15.57 -16.39
CA LEU A 4 -17.09 -14.70 -15.71
C LEU A 4 -17.02 -13.28 -16.28
N GLY A 5 -17.38 -13.07 -17.56
CA GLY A 5 -17.43 -11.74 -18.17
C GLY A 5 -18.52 -10.84 -17.58
N PRO A 6 -19.79 -11.27 -17.51
CA PRO A 6 -20.81 -10.48 -16.81
C PRO A 6 -20.45 -10.22 -15.33
N LEU A 7 -19.81 -11.18 -14.66
CA LEU A 7 -19.34 -10.99 -13.29
C LEU A 7 -18.20 -9.97 -13.18
N SER A 8 -17.30 -9.86 -14.18
CA SER A 8 -16.27 -8.81 -14.18
C SER A 8 -16.90 -7.43 -14.23
N VAL A 9 -17.93 -7.24 -15.07
CA VAL A 9 -18.68 -5.99 -15.18
C VAL A 9 -19.32 -5.59 -13.86
N VAL A 10 -20.01 -6.52 -13.19
CA VAL A 10 -20.63 -6.25 -11.87
C VAL A 10 -19.55 -5.92 -10.83
N TRP A 11 -18.43 -6.65 -10.83
CA TRP A 11 -17.31 -6.40 -9.93
C TRP A 11 -16.66 -5.02 -10.15
N ALA A 12 -16.43 -4.63 -11.40
CA ALA A 12 -15.90 -3.33 -11.76
C ALA A 12 -16.86 -2.20 -11.38
N ALA A 13 -18.18 -2.40 -11.57
CA ALA A 13 -19.21 -1.44 -11.15
C ALA A 13 -19.20 -1.24 -9.63
N MET A 14 -19.10 -2.32 -8.84
CA MET A 14 -18.99 -2.22 -7.37
C MET A 14 -17.72 -1.51 -6.92
N LYS A 15 -16.57 -1.76 -7.59
CA LYS A 15 -15.32 -1.05 -7.31
C LYS A 15 -15.41 0.44 -7.65
N ALA A 16 -15.94 0.80 -8.81
CA ALA A 16 -16.12 2.18 -9.22
C ALA A 16 -17.08 2.93 -8.30
N TYR A 17 -18.18 2.28 -7.89
CA TYR A 17 -19.10 2.81 -6.89
C TYR A 17 -18.41 3.08 -5.55
N SER A 18 -17.65 2.10 -5.06
CA SER A 18 -16.90 2.24 -3.81
C SER A 18 -15.87 3.36 -3.88
N TRP A 19 -15.15 3.46 -5.00
CA TRP A 19 -14.21 4.55 -5.28
C TRP A 19 -14.90 5.92 -5.28
N GLY A 20 -16.07 6.04 -5.94
CA GLY A 20 -16.84 7.28 -6.01
C GLY A 20 -17.27 7.76 -4.62
N ARG A 21 -17.75 6.84 -3.78
CA ARG A 21 -18.09 7.13 -2.38
C ARG A 21 -16.89 7.60 -1.56
N ARG A 22 -15.76 6.89 -1.64
CA ARG A 22 -14.50 7.23 -0.95
C ARG A 22 -13.89 8.55 -1.43
N SER A 23 -14.25 8.98 -2.62
CA SER A 23 -13.83 10.26 -3.21
C SER A 23 -14.80 11.41 -2.95
N GLY A 24 -15.90 11.18 -2.22
CA GLY A 24 -16.89 12.21 -1.92
C GLY A 24 -17.73 12.66 -3.10
N LYS A 25 -17.85 11.85 -4.16
CA LYS A 25 -18.65 12.19 -5.34
C LYS A 25 -20.15 12.03 -5.03
N ALA A 26 -20.91 13.10 -5.21
CA ALA A 26 -22.35 13.12 -4.95
C ALA A 26 -23.19 12.44 -6.03
N SER A 27 -22.70 12.40 -7.28
CA SER A 27 -23.38 11.74 -8.41
C SER A 27 -22.66 10.46 -8.80
N LEU A 28 -23.45 9.40 -9.03
CA LEU A 28 -22.98 8.09 -9.47
C LEU A 28 -22.56 8.06 -10.94
N LEU A 29 -23.07 9.00 -11.75
CA LEU A 29 -22.84 9.08 -13.19
C LEU A 29 -21.98 10.31 -13.57
N ASP A 30 -20.95 10.60 -12.77
CA ASP A 30 -19.91 11.55 -13.16
C ASP A 30 -18.96 10.89 -14.18
N ALA A 31 -18.44 11.67 -15.14
CA ALA A 31 -17.49 11.19 -16.15
C ALA A 31 -16.26 10.54 -15.51
N SER A 32 -15.81 11.07 -14.37
CA SER A 32 -14.70 10.49 -13.59
C SER A 32 -15.00 9.07 -13.08
N THR A 33 -16.24 8.80 -12.65
CA THR A 33 -16.66 7.49 -12.15
C THR A 33 -16.80 6.49 -13.30
N VAL A 34 -17.27 6.94 -14.47
CA VAL A 34 -17.32 6.12 -15.69
C VAL A 34 -15.92 5.73 -16.14
N ILE A 35 -14.96 6.67 -16.14
CA ILE A 35 -13.56 6.37 -16.47
C ILE A 35 -12.99 5.33 -15.49
N GLN A 36 -13.24 5.49 -14.19
CA GLN A 36 -12.80 4.54 -13.16
C GLN A 36 -13.41 3.15 -13.37
N PHE A 37 -14.69 3.09 -13.71
CA PHE A 37 -15.36 1.84 -14.08
C PHE A 37 -14.66 1.14 -15.25
N LEU A 38 -14.37 1.85 -16.34
CA LEU A 38 -13.67 1.28 -17.50
C LEU A 38 -12.27 0.76 -17.12
N LEU A 39 -11.52 1.51 -16.29
CA LEU A 39 -10.20 1.08 -15.84
C LEU A 39 -10.25 -0.16 -14.92
N TYR A 40 -11.25 -0.25 -14.04
CA TYR A 40 -11.47 -1.45 -13.24
C TYR A 40 -11.95 -2.63 -14.08
N GLU A 41 -12.74 -2.39 -15.13
CA GLU A 41 -13.17 -3.43 -16.06
C GLU A 41 -11.99 -3.98 -16.85
N CYS A 42 -11.07 -3.13 -17.35
CA CYS A 42 -9.84 -3.60 -17.97
C CYS A 42 -9.06 -4.55 -17.05
N ALA A 43 -8.95 -4.22 -15.76
CA ALA A 43 -8.27 -5.07 -14.79
C ALA A 43 -8.97 -6.42 -14.60
N ALA A 44 -10.29 -6.39 -14.38
CA ALA A 44 -11.09 -7.59 -14.10
C ALA A 44 -11.23 -8.50 -15.33
N LEU A 45 -11.49 -7.93 -16.50
CA LEU A 45 -11.59 -8.67 -17.75
C LEU A 45 -10.24 -9.33 -18.12
N GLY A 46 -9.13 -8.61 -17.91
CA GLY A 46 -7.79 -9.18 -18.06
C GLY A 46 -7.54 -10.38 -17.15
N ASP A 47 -8.00 -10.35 -15.88
CA ASP A 47 -7.91 -11.52 -14.98
C ASP A 47 -8.74 -12.68 -15.50
N VAL A 48 -9.98 -12.42 -15.91
CA VAL A 48 -10.88 -13.44 -16.43
C VAL A 48 -10.27 -14.13 -17.66
N PHE A 49 -9.74 -13.34 -18.59
CA PHE A 49 -9.12 -13.88 -19.79
C PHE A 49 -7.89 -14.73 -19.43
N PHE A 50 -7.00 -14.21 -18.59
CA PHE A 50 -5.81 -14.93 -18.16
C PHE A 50 -6.15 -16.26 -17.48
N VAL A 51 -7.07 -16.24 -16.51
CA VAL A 51 -7.45 -17.45 -15.74
C VAL A 51 -8.10 -18.48 -16.65
N VAL A 52 -9.05 -18.09 -17.49
CA VAL A 52 -9.78 -19.03 -18.36
C VAL A 52 -8.85 -19.66 -19.39
N ILE A 53 -8.03 -18.86 -20.07
CA ILE A 53 -7.12 -19.36 -21.12
C ILE A 53 -6.04 -20.23 -20.49
N THR A 54 -5.44 -19.79 -19.38
CA THR A 54 -4.43 -20.58 -18.67
C THR A 54 -4.99 -21.93 -18.22
N ALA A 55 -6.18 -21.93 -17.59
CA ALA A 55 -6.81 -23.17 -17.15
C ALA A 55 -7.14 -24.09 -18.33
N MET A 56 -7.69 -23.55 -19.42
CA MET A 56 -8.01 -24.32 -20.62
C MET A 56 -6.76 -24.89 -21.30
N SER A 57 -5.72 -24.08 -21.50
CA SER A 57 -4.47 -24.49 -22.14
C SER A 57 -3.74 -25.55 -21.31
N CYS A 58 -3.66 -25.37 -19.98
CA CYS A 58 -3.12 -26.37 -19.08
C CYS A 58 -3.96 -27.65 -19.10
N TRP A 59 -5.29 -27.56 -19.00
CA TRP A 59 -6.17 -28.71 -19.02
C TRP A 59 -6.02 -29.51 -20.30
N ILE A 60 -6.14 -28.88 -21.48
CA ILE A 60 -6.03 -29.58 -22.76
C ILE A 60 -4.65 -30.22 -22.91
N THR A 61 -3.57 -29.49 -22.60
CA THR A 61 -2.20 -29.99 -22.75
C THR A 61 -1.94 -31.19 -21.82
N PHE A 62 -2.22 -31.07 -20.53
CA PHE A 62 -1.93 -32.13 -19.57
C PHE A 62 -2.94 -33.28 -19.63
N ALA A 63 -4.23 -33.03 -19.93
CA ALA A 63 -5.21 -34.08 -20.17
C ALA A 63 -4.82 -34.91 -21.40
N TYR A 64 -4.46 -34.25 -22.52
CA TYR A 64 -3.93 -34.91 -23.71
C TYR A 64 -2.67 -35.74 -23.41
N LYS A 65 -1.78 -35.26 -22.54
CA LYS A 65 -0.61 -36.02 -22.08
C LYS A 65 -0.98 -37.24 -21.25
N THR A 66 -1.96 -37.12 -20.35
CA THR A 66 -2.36 -38.22 -19.44
C THR A 66 -3.27 -39.26 -20.09
N GLN A 67 -3.74 -39.05 -21.31
CA GLN A 67 -4.74 -39.91 -21.93
C GLN A 67 -4.20 -41.32 -22.22
N LYS A 68 -4.98 -42.34 -21.86
CA LYS A 68 -4.71 -43.76 -22.22
C LYS A 68 -5.45 -44.18 -23.49
N TYR A 69 -6.56 -43.51 -23.77
CA TYR A 69 -7.41 -43.69 -24.94
C TYR A 69 -7.61 -42.32 -25.60
N PRO A 70 -7.85 -42.25 -26.92
CA PRO A 70 -7.89 -40.99 -27.67
C PRO A 70 -9.20 -40.21 -27.41
N PHE A 71 -9.36 -39.70 -26.20
CA PHE A 71 -10.48 -38.84 -25.80
C PHE A 71 -10.21 -37.36 -26.01
N TYR A 72 -8.94 -36.95 -25.95
CA TYR A 72 -8.53 -35.57 -26.09
C TYR A 72 -7.77 -35.39 -27.41
N THR A 73 -8.12 -34.34 -28.13
CA THR A 73 -7.42 -33.89 -29.33
C THR A 73 -6.76 -32.55 -29.03
N THR A 74 -5.62 -32.27 -29.65
CA THR A 74 -5.02 -30.95 -29.63
C THR A 74 -5.88 -29.92 -30.36
N LEU A 75 -5.64 -28.64 -30.09
CA LEU A 75 -6.35 -27.57 -30.77
C LEU A 75 -5.95 -27.49 -32.24
N ASN A 76 -6.91 -27.09 -33.08
CA ASN A 76 -6.64 -26.73 -34.47
C ASN A 76 -6.02 -25.31 -34.53
N GLU A 77 -5.33 -24.99 -35.62
CA GLU A 77 -4.65 -23.70 -35.81
C GLU A 77 -5.58 -22.50 -35.61
N ASP A 78 -6.81 -22.54 -36.14
CA ASP A 78 -7.79 -21.46 -35.96
C ASP A 78 -8.15 -21.25 -34.49
N GLN A 79 -8.28 -22.33 -33.72
CA GLN A 79 -8.61 -22.26 -32.30
C GLN A 79 -7.42 -21.72 -31.48
N GLU A 80 -6.19 -22.11 -31.83
CA GLU A 80 -4.99 -21.56 -31.21
C GLU A 80 -4.86 -20.06 -31.47
N TRP A 81 -5.16 -19.60 -32.69
CA TRP A 81 -5.16 -18.18 -33.02
C TRP A 81 -6.17 -17.38 -32.20
N VAL A 82 -7.37 -17.92 -31.99
CA VAL A 82 -8.38 -17.29 -31.13
C VAL A 82 -7.86 -17.17 -29.69
N LEU A 83 -7.27 -18.23 -29.13
CA LEU A 83 -6.69 -18.17 -27.78
C LEU A 83 -5.53 -17.18 -27.70
N MET A 84 -4.67 -17.14 -28.71
CA MET A 84 -3.56 -16.19 -28.80
C MET A 84 -4.06 -14.74 -28.84
N ALA A 85 -5.12 -14.46 -29.60
CA ALA A 85 -5.73 -13.13 -29.65
C ALA A 85 -6.24 -12.69 -28.26
N TYR A 86 -6.86 -13.60 -27.50
CA TYR A 86 -7.26 -13.30 -26.13
C TYR A 86 -6.07 -13.12 -25.17
N LEU A 87 -4.95 -13.81 -25.36
CA LEU A 87 -3.72 -13.56 -24.59
C LEU A 87 -3.11 -12.18 -24.90
N ILE A 88 -3.10 -11.77 -26.17
CA ILE A 88 -2.68 -10.43 -26.57
C ILE A 88 -3.60 -9.38 -25.94
N ALA A 89 -4.92 -9.59 -26.01
CA ALA A 89 -5.89 -8.72 -25.35
C ALA A 89 -5.66 -8.65 -23.83
N THR A 90 -5.40 -9.79 -23.18
CA THR A 90 -5.05 -9.89 -21.76
C THR A 90 -3.86 -9.01 -21.42
N LEU A 91 -2.78 -9.10 -22.21
CA LEU A 91 -1.57 -8.30 -22.01
C LEU A 91 -1.88 -6.79 -22.08
N CYS A 92 -2.61 -6.35 -23.10
CA CYS A 92 -2.99 -4.94 -23.27
C CYS A 92 -3.86 -4.45 -22.10
N LEU A 93 -4.88 -5.22 -21.72
CA LEU A 93 -5.78 -4.87 -20.62
C LEU A 93 -5.04 -4.81 -19.27
N LYS A 94 -4.13 -5.77 -19.03
CA LYS A 94 -3.30 -5.78 -17.82
C LYS A 94 -2.27 -4.67 -17.78
N PHE A 95 -1.75 -4.24 -18.93
CA PHE A 95 -0.88 -3.08 -19.01
C PHE A 95 -1.61 -1.79 -18.59
N VAL A 96 -2.84 -1.58 -19.08
CA VAL A 96 -3.69 -0.46 -18.63
C VAL A 96 -3.98 -0.54 -17.13
N ALA A 97 -4.32 -1.73 -16.63
CA ALA A 97 -4.57 -1.96 -15.21
C ALA A 97 -3.34 -1.69 -14.33
N LEU A 98 -2.14 -2.05 -14.81
CA LEU A 98 -0.88 -1.78 -14.12
C LEU A 98 -0.63 -0.27 -14.01
N ILE A 99 -0.78 0.47 -15.10
CA ILE A 99 -0.66 1.94 -15.09
C ILE A 99 -1.67 2.54 -14.11
N HIS A 100 -2.93 2.10 -14.17
CA HIS A 100 -3.96 2.58 -13.26
C HIS A 100 -3.58 2.35 -11.79
N THR A 101 -3.06 1.17 -11.46
CA THR A 101 -2.62 0.83 -10.09
C THR A 101 -1.45 1.70 -9.66
N ILE A 102 -0.44 1.90 -10.52
CA ILE A 102 0.71 2.76 -10.24
C ILE A 102 0.25 4.20 -9.99
N LEU A 103 -0.67 4.73 -10.81
CA LEU A 103 -1.22 6.06 -10.61
C LEU A 103 -1.94 6.17 -9.25
N GLN A 104 -2.74 5.16 -8.89
CA GLN A 104 -3.38 5.14 -7.57
C GLN A 104 -2.37 5.11 -6.42
N MET A 105 -1.25 4.40 -6.56
CA MET A 105 -0.18 4.37 -5.55
C MET A 105 0.57 5.71 -5.45
N VAL A 106 0.82 6.38 -6.58
CA VAL A 106 1.52 7.67 -6.61
C VAL A 106 0.66 8.81 -6.05
N LEU A 107 -0.67 8.72 -6.22
CA LEU A 107 -1.62 9.73 -5.75
C LEU A 107 -1.99 9.61 -4.26
N GLN A 108 -1.45 8.62 -3.54
CA GLN A 108 -1.69 8.48 -2.10
C GLN A 108 -1.04 9.66 -1.35
N GLU A 109 -1.82 10.30 -0.49
CA GLU A 109 -1.33 11.37 0.37
C GLU A 109 -1.02 10.81 1.75
N ILE A 110 0.19 11.00 2.24
CA ILE A 110 0.63 10.47 3.53
C ILE A 110 1.13 11.62 4.40
N PHE A 111 0.65 11.65 5.62
CA PHE A 111 1.03 12.64 6.61
C PHE A 111 1.50 11.96 7.90
N PHE A 112 2.59 12.47 8.45
CA PHE A 112 3.18 12.01 9.72
C PHE A 112 2.83 13.03 10.81
N ILE A 113 2.02 12.61 11.77
CA ILE A 113 1.56 13.44 12.88
C ILE A 113 2.56 13.29 14.02
N ASP A 114 3.28 14.36 14.33
CA ASP A 114 4.25 14.40 15.43
C ASP A 114 3.56 14.88 16.72
N TRP A 115 3.55 14.01 17.72
CA TRP A 115 2.92 14.26 19.01
C TRP A 115 3.84 14.95 20.01
N GLU A 116 5.12 15.09 19.70
CA GLU A 116 6.07 15.74 20.59
C GLU A 116 5.73 17.22 20.79
N ARG A 117 6.00 17.69 22.00
CA ARG A 117 5.72 19.07 22.41
C ARG A 117 7.04 19.86 22.51
N PRO A 118 7.02 21.17 22.21
CA PRO A 118 8.17 22.03 22.45
C PRO A 118 8.61 21.96 23.92
N HIS A 119 9.91 21.90 24.16
CA HIS A 119 10.46 21.91 25.51
C HIS A 119 10.60 23.35 26.00
N VAL A 120 10.03 23.65 27.16
CA VAL A 120 10.20 24.96 27.80
C VAL A 120 11.42 24.91 28.71
N VAL A 121 12.43 25.72 28.43
CA VAL A 121 13.62 25.88 29.27
C VAL A 121 13.60 27.26 29.91
N GLU A 122 13.90 27.33 31.21
CA GLU A 122 14.09 28.61 31.90
C GLU A 122 15.49 29.17 31.60
N ASP A 123 15.54 30.41 31.14
CA ASP A 123 16.77 31.11 30.75
C ASP A 123 17.58 31.50 32.00
N SER A 124 18.32 30.54 32.51
CA SER A 124 19.19 30.67 33.69
C SER A 124 20.44 31.55 33.46
N GLN A 125 20.59 32.22 32.32
CA GLN A 125 21.77 33.07 32.05
C GLN A 125 21.80 34.40 32.82
N HIS A 126 20.71 34.81 33.48
CA HIS A 126 20.71 35.99 34.32
C HIS A 126 20.02 35.72 35.66
N ALA A 127 20.81 35.42 36.70
CA ALA A 127 20.36 35.44 38.09
C ALA A 127 19.98 36.89 38.49
N ARG A 128 18.79 37.35 38.07
CA ARG A 128 18.19 38.60 38.51
C ARG A 128 17.30 38.34 39.73
N PRO A 129 17.20 39.30 40.68
CA PRO A 129 16.40 39.13 41.88
C PRO A 129 14.93 38.91 41.53
N ILE A 130 14.24 38.15 42.38
CA ILE A 130 12.84 37.75 42.27
C ILE A 130 11.96 39.00 42.04
N SER A 131 11.67 39.27 40.77
CA SER A 131 10.62 40.22 40.37
C SER A 131 9.48 39.40 39.77
N ARG A 132 8.25 39.83 40.06
CA ARG A 132 6.99 39.07 39.91
C ARG A 132 6.56 38.73 38.47
N ASP A 133 7.40 39.00 37.45
CA ASP A 133 7.12 38.71 36.05
C ASP A 133 7.83 37.41 35.61
N VAL A 134 7.33 36.27 36.12
CA VAL A 134 7.84 34.91 35.86
C VAL A 134 7.63 34.46 34.40
N SER A 135 6.93 35.25 33.57
CA SER A 135 6.52 34.85 32.22
C SER A 135 7.51 35.20 31.10
N LYS A 136 8.54 36.03 31.34
CA LYS A 136 9.45 36.51 30.28
C LYS A 136 10.73 35.68 30.09
N ASP A 137 11.07 34.81 31.03
CA ASP A 137 12.36 34.08 31.05
C ASP A 137 12.22 32.62 30.55
N ARG A 138 11.16 32.29 29.82
CA ARG A 138 10.91 30.94 29.28
C ARG A 138 11.19 30.91 27.79
N VAL A 139 12.17 30.13 27.36
CA VAL A 139 12.48 29.88 25.96
C VAL A 139 11.91 28.52 25.55
N GLU A 140 11.02 28.52 24.56
CA GLU A 140 10.50 27.29 23.96
C GLU A 140 11.47 26.77 22.89
N LEU A 141 12.07 25.62 23.15
CA LEU A 141 12.88 24.90 22.18
C LEU A 141 11.96 24.20 21.17
N PRO A 142 12.20 24.36 19.86
CA PRO A 142 11.39 23.72 18.83
C PRO A 142 11.55 22.21 18.87
N VAL A 143 10.50 21.51 18.44
CA VAL A 143 10.50 20.05 18.29
C VAL A 143 11.48 19.64 17.19
N VAL A 144 12.26 18.59 17.46
CA VAL A 144 13.26 18.08 16.51
C VAL A 144 12.63 17.17 15.47
N VAL A 145 13.01 17.32 14.20
CA VAL A 145 12.36 16.65 13.05
C VAL A 145 12.84 15.21 12.79
N TRP A 146 13.92 14.75 13.43
CA TRP A 146 14.60 13.49 13.07
C TRP A 146 13.69 12.26 13.17
N ARG A 147 12.77 12.22 14.15
CA ARG A 147 11.82 11.12 14.32
C ARG A 147 10.92 10.97 13.10
N THR A 148 10.41 12.08 12.59
CA THR A 148 9.56 12.11 11.39
C THR A 148 10.32 11.63 10.17
N TYR A 149 11.60 12.00 10.06
CA TYR A 149 12.45 11.48 8.98
C TYR A 149 12.70 9.97 9.10
N LEU A 150 12.97 9.48 10.31
CA LEU A 150 13.17 8.05 10.57
C LEU A 150 11.92 7.24 10.19
N VAL A 151 10.75 7.63 10.71
CA VAL A 151 9.48 6.95 10.39
C VAL A 151 9.15 7.05 8.91
N ALA A 152 9.42 8.19 8.26
CA ALA A 152 9.21 8.35 6.83
C ALA A 152 10.15 7.46 5.99
N ASN A 153 11.40 7.27 6.42
CA ASN A 153 12.34 6.35 5.77
C ASN A 153 11.84 4.91 5.83
N GLU A 154 11.50 4.43 7.03
CA GLU A 154 10.98 3.08 7.23
C GLU A 154 9.67 2.84 6.47
N TRP A 155 8.79 3.85 6.41
CA TRP A 155 7.60 3.78 5.56
C TRP A 155 7.94 3.63 4.07
N ALA A 156 8.98 4.30 3.58
CA ALA A 156 9.41 4.17 2.19
C ALA A 156 9.96 2.76 1.90
N GLU A 157 10.69 2.16 2.84
CA GLU A 157 11.19 0.79 2.73
C GLU A 157 10.04 -0.23 2.70
N LEU A 158 9.02 -0.05 3.54
CA LEU A 158 7.83 -0.91 3.55
C LEU A 158 7.09 -0.95 2.21
N ARG A 159 7.05 0.15 1.45
CA ARG A 159 6.42 0.17 0.11
C ARG A 159 7.10 -0.76 -0.89
N CYS A 160 8.36 -1.11 -0.64
CA CYS A 160 9.16 -1.95 -1.51
C CYS A 160 9.22 -3.41 -1.04
N VAL A 161 8.61 -3.76 0.10
CA VAL A 161 8.52 -5.14 0.57
C VAL A 161 7.66 -5.94 -0.41
N ARG A 162 8.21 -7.07 -0.88
CA ARG A 162 7.55 -7.95 -1.85
C ARG A 162 7.56 -9.37 -1.35
N ALA A 163 6.46 -10.07 -1.55
CA ALA A 163 6.37 -11.49 -1.20
C ALA A 163 7.21 -12.39 -2.14
N THR A 164 7.51 -11.91 -3.36
CA THR A 164 8.17 -12.69 -4.40
C THR A 164 9.30 -11.90 -5.06
N CYS A 165 10.39 -12.58 -5.38
CA CYS A 165 11.51 -12.05 -6.16
C CYS A 165 11.46 -12.58 -7.59
N VAL A 166 11.18 -11.68 -8.55
CA VAL A 166 11.02 -12.02 -9.98
C VAL A 166 12.29 -12.63 -10.57
N GLY A 167 13.47 -12.12 -10.21
CA GLY A 167 14.75 -12.65 -10.73
C GLY A 167 14.98 -14.10 -10.31
N LEU A 168 14.75 -14.42 -9.03
CA LEU A 168 14.86 -15.78 -8.51
C LEU A 168 13.81 -16.71 -9.15
N GLN A 169 12.57 -16.25 -9.29
CA GLN A 169 11.51 -17.02 -9.93
C GLN A 169 11.86 -17.37 -11.38
N LEU A 170 12.32 -16.40 -12.18
CA LEU A 170 12.74 -16.65 -13.56
C LEU A 170 13.92 -17.63 -13.64
N LEU A 171 14.90 -17.50 -12.75
CA LEU A 171 16.05 -18.42 -12.70
C LEU A 171 15.61 -19.87 -12.41
N ILE A 172 14.72 -20.08 -11.44
CA ILE A 172 14.21 -21.41 -11.11
C ILE A 172 13.35 -21.96 -12.26
N VAL A 173 12.48 -21.13 -12.86
CA VAL A 173 11.66 -21.56 -14.00
C VAL A 173 12.53 -21.97 -15.18
N LEU A 174 13.56 -21.20 -15.53
CA LEU A 174 14.51 -21.55 -16.59
C LEU A 174 15.27 -22.84 -16.27
N MET A 175 15.69 -23.04 -15.01
CA MET A 175 16.32 -24.29 -14.57
C MET A 175 15.36 -25.48 -14.76
N LEU A 176 14.11 -25.37 -14.34
CA LEU A 176 13.10 -26.43 -14.51
C LEU A 176 12.84 -26.74 -15.99
N LEU A 177 12.61 -25.70 -16.80
CA LEU A 177 12.22 -25.88 -18.20
C LEU A 177 13.39 -26.38 -19.07
N GLU A 178 14.57 -25.79 -18.94
CA GLU A 178 15.71 -26.06 -19.83
C GLU A 178 16.70 -27.07 -19.21
N ALA A 179 17.18 -26.84 -17.98
CA ALA A 179 18.22 -27.70 -17.40
C ALA A 179 17.70 -29.10 -17.03
N PHE A 180 16.46 -29.19 -16.52
CA PHE A 180 15.77 -30.47 -16.29
C PHE A 180 14.93 -30.93 -17.48
N ASN A 181 14.95 -30.19 -18.59
CA ASN A 181 14.24 -30.50 -19.82
C ASN A 181 12.72 -30.71 -19.62
N PHE A 182 12.07 -29.99 -18.70
CA PHE A 182 10.61 -30.07 -18.53
C PHE A 182 9.85 -29.41 -19.68
N MET A 183 10.53 -28.61 -20.51
CA MET A 183 9.93 -28.07 -21.72
C MET A 183 9.44 -29.17 -22.69
N ARG A 184 9.99 -30.39 -22.60
CA ARG A 184 9.51 -31.58 -23.33
C ARG A 184 8.03 -31.90 -23.11
N PHE A 185 7.44 -31.46 -22.00
CA PHE A 185 6.01 -31.66 -21.73
C PHE A 185 5.11 -30.87 -22.69
N SER A 186 5.66 -29.95 -23.49
CA SER A 186 4.93 -29.21 -24.52
C SER A 186 4.80 -29.96 -25.85
N VAL A 187 5.52 -31.07 -26.04
CA VAL A 187 5.48 -31.87 -27.27
C VAL A 187 4.12 -32.51 -27.45
N VAL A 188 3.53 -32.42 -28.65
CA VAL A 188 2.22 -32.99 -28.98
C VAL A 188 2.33 -34.51 -29.17
N GLN A 189 2.39 -35.22 -28.05
CA GLN A 189 2.27 -36.67 -28.00
C GLN A 189 1.63 -37.11 -26.69
N PRO A 190 0.83 -38.20 -26.68
CA PRO A 190 0.34 -38.79 -25.45
C PRO A 190 1.51 -39.36 -24.63
N GLY A 191 1.41 -39.26 -23.31
CA GLY A 191 2.43 -39.69 -22.36
C GLY A 191 3.54 -38.68 -22.07
N PHE A 192 4.25 -38.94 -20.98
CA PHE A 192 5.40 -38.15 -20.50
C PHE A 192 6.76 -38.80 -20.83
N GLY A 193 6.75 -39.85 -21.65
CA GLY A 193 7.97 -40.52 -22.12
C GLY A 193 8.74 -39.68 -23.15
N ASP A 194 9.90 -40.20 -23.56
CA ASP A 194 10.74 -39.52 -24.54
C ASP A 194 10.03 -39.41 -25.90
N GLY A 195 10.18 -38.22 -26.50
CA GLY A 195 9.56 -37.81 -27.77
C GLY A 195 9.83 -38.78 -28.91
N SER A 196 8.86 -39.01 -29.80
CA SER A 196 9.26 -39.39 -31.16
C SER A 196 9.99 -38.21 -31.79
N PRO A 197 11.06 -38.42 -32.58
CA PRO A 197 11.85 -37.34 -33.17
C PRO A 197 11.05 -36.44 -34.14
N SER A 198 9.85 -36.86 -34.53
CA SER A 198 8.89 -36.15 -35.37
C SER A 198 7.82 -35.34 -34.61
N ALA A 199 7.82 -35.35 -33.27
CA ALA A 199 6.75 -34.76 -32.50
C ALA A 199 6.93 -33.24 -32.36
N GLU A 200 5.98 -32.48 -32.90
CA GLU A 200 6.01 -31.01 -32.92
C GLU A 200 5.40 -30.42 -31.64
N THR A 201 5.73 -29.17 -31.36
CA THR A 201 5.13 -28.36 -30.28
C THR A 201 4.25 -27.28 -30.89
N THR A 202 3.12 -26.95 -30.28
CA THR A 202 2.31 -25.81 -30.69
C THR A 202 2.53 -24.60 -29.77
N VAL A 203 2.01 -23.43 -30.16
CA VAL A 203 2.13 -22.22 -29.33
C VAL A 203 1.40 -22.42 -28.01
N MET A 204 0.22 -23.06 -28.03
CA MET A 204 -0.60 -23.26 -26.84
C MET A 204 -0.02 -24.29 -25.87
N THR A 205 0.57 -25.39 -26.36
CA THR A 205 1.21 -26.37 -25.48
C THR A 205 2.47 -25.82 -24.82
N ARG A 206 3.25 -25.01 -25.56
CA ARG A 206 4.40 -24.29 -24.99
C ARG A 206 3.96 -23.29 -23.93
N PHE A 207 2.94 -22.48 -24.23
CA PHE A 207 2.37 -21.53 -23.27
C PHE A 207 1.91 -22.26 -22.00
N ALA A 208 1.16 -23.37 -22.12
CA ALA A 208 0.66 -24.14 -20.99
C ALA A 208 1.76 -24.63 -20.05
N VAL A 209 2.86 -25.18 -20.60
CA VAL A 209 3.98 -25.66 -19.78
C VAL A 209 4.71 -24.51 -19.10
N VAL A 210 5.01 -23.43 -19.84
CA VAL A 210 5.71 -22.25 -19.29
C VAL A 210 4.88 -21.61 -18.18
N VAL A 211 3.60 -21.32 -18.43
CA VAL A 211 2.73 -20.66 -17.45
C VAL A 211 2.48 -21.53 -16.23
N PHE A 212 2.35 -22.86 -16.40
CA PHE A 212 2.19 -23.79 -15.29
C PHE A 212 3.38 -23.74 -14.33
N PHE A 213 4.60 -23.90 -14.83
CA PHE A 213 5.80 -23.84 -13.97
C PHE A 213 6.04 -22.44 -13.42
N TYR A 214 5.76 -21.39 -14.19
CA TYR A 214 5.86 -20.01 -13.71
C TYR A 214 4.94 -19.76 -12.51
N LEU A 215 3.67 -20.16 -12.60
CA LEU A 215 2.71 -20.01 -11.51
C LEU A 215 3.01 -20.93 -10.33
N LEU A 216 3.44 -22.18 -10.58
CA LEU A 216 3.81 -23.13 -9.53
C LEU A 216 4.98 -22.60 -8.68
N VAL A 217 6.06 -22.14 -9.33
CA VAL A 217 7.22 -21.59 -8.63
C VAL A 217 6.84 -20.31 -7.87
N GLY A 218 6.07 -19.42 -8.50
CA GLY A 218 5.59 -18.20 -7.83
C GLY A 218 4.73 -18.49 -6.60
N PHE A 219 3.84 -19.48 -6.70
CA PHE A 219 3.01 -19.92 -5.57
C PHE A 219 3.86 -20.51 -4.43
N LEU A 220 4.82 -21.39 -4.75
CA LEU A 220 5.73 -21.95 -3.74
C LEU A 220 6.58 -20.86 -3.07
N GLN A 221 7.09 -19.90 -3.84
CA GLN A 221 7.82 -18.75 -3.30
C GLN A 221 6.95 -17.92 -2.35
N TRP A 222 5.71 -17.63 -2.75
CA TRP A 222 4.75 -16.92 -1.91
C TRP A 222 4.42 -17.69 -0.62
N VAL A 223 4.20 -19.00 -0.70
CA VAL A 223 3.95 -19.84 0.49
C VAL A 223 5.14 -19.79 1.46
N VAL A 224 6.37 -19.97 0.96
CA VAL A 224 7.57 -19.90 1.82
C VAL A 224 7.66 -18.52 2.48
N GLN A 225 7.45 -17.44 1.73
CA GLN A 225 7.54 -16.10 2.26
C GLN A 225 6.48 -15.83 3.34
N VAL A 226 5.21 -16.08 3.05
CA VAL A 226 4.11 -15.75 3.98
C VAL A 226 4.05 -16.70 5.17
N VAL A 227 4.26 -18.01 4.96
CA VAL A 227 4.09 -19.01 6.02
C VAL A 227 5.33 -19.16 6.88
N VAL A 228 6.53 -19.01 6.30
CA VAL A 228 7.79 -19.23 7.02
C VAL A 228 8.44 -17.90 7.38
N VAL A 229 8.73 -17.05 6.39
CA VAL A 229 9.53 -15.84 6.64
C VAL A 229 8.75 -14.81 7.47
N GLU A 230 7.55 -14.44 7.04
CA GLU A 230 6.75 -13.41 7.71
C GLU A 230 6.28 -13.85 9.10
N ARG A 231 5.90 -15.13 9.27
CA ARG A 231 5.39 -15.63 10.55
C ARG A 231 6.46 -16.03 11.56
N MET A 232 7.62 -16.52 11.10
CA MET A 232 8.62 -17.09 12.02
C MET A 232 9.86 -16.22 12.19
N ILE A 233 10.16 -15.31 11.25
CA ILE A 233 11.46 -14.63 11.21
C ILE A 233 11.30 -13.11 11.27
N LEU A 234 10.44 -12.52 10.43
CA LEU A 234 10.39 -11.07 10.24
C LEU A 234 8.95 -10.58 10.10
N ASP A 235 8.50 -9.74 11.03
CA ASP A 235 7.22 -9.04 10.93
C ASP A 235 7.45 -7.53 10.68
N PRO A 236 7.65 -7.11 9.41
CA PRO A 236 7.98 -5.74 9.10
C PRO A 236 6.85 -4.77 9.43
N PHE A 237 5.59 -5.22 9.40
CA PHE A 237 4.44 -4.36 9.64
C PHE A 237 4.25 -4.07 11.13
N HIS A 238 4.36 -5.07 12.00
CA HIS A 238 4.30 -4.83 13.45
C HIS A 238 5.51 -4.03 13.95
N ASN A 239 6.71 -4.34 13.44
CA ASN A 239 7.91 -3.56 13.76
C ASN A 239 7.75 -2.07 13.44
N PHE A 240 7.08 -1.74 12.33
CA PHE A 240 6.80 -0.36 11.96
C PHE A 240 5.74 0.31 12.86
N ILE A 241 4.70 -0.41 13.26
CA ILE A 241 3.69 0.11 14.22
C ILE A 241 4.36 0.40 15.57
N ASP A 242 5.22 -0.50 16.03
CA ASP A 242 6.00 -0.32 17.25
C ASP A 242 6.93 0.90 17.14
N LEU A 243 7.65 1.03 16.02
CA LEU A 243 8.48 2.21 15.76
C LEU A 243 7.67 3.50 15.81
N CYS A 244 6.47 3.54 15.22
CA CYS A 244 5.59 4.72 15.28
C CYS A 244 5.30 5.12 16.73
N SER A 245 4.96 4.16 17.59
CA SER A 245 4.67 4.42 19.01
C SER A 245 5.89 4.88 19.80
N ILE A 246 7.05 4.28 19.57
CA ILE A 246 8.32 4.65 20.24
C ILE A 246 8.79 6.02 19.76
N ALA A 247 8.63 6.33 18.48
CA ALA A 247 8.97 7.62 17.88
C ALA A 247 7.92 8.71 18.12
N ASN A 248 6.84 8.41 18.85
CA ASN A 248 5.74 9.33 19.15
C ASN A 248 5.12 9.98 17.88
N ILE A 249 4.99 9.20 16.81
CA ILE A 249 4.48 9.65 15.52
C ILE A 249 3.33 8.76 15.06
N SER A 250 2.22 9.37 14.67
CA SER A 250 1.13 8.65 13.98
C SER A 250 1.19 8.87 12.47
N VAL A 251 0.64 7.92 11.71
CA VAL A 251 0.64 7.97 10.25
C VAL A 251 -0.79 8.01 9.74
N LEU A 252 -1.13 9.03 8.96
CA LEU A 252 -2.38 9.08 8.20
C LEU A 252 -2.07 8.91 6.72
N ALA A 253 -2.53 7.81 6.12
CA ALA A 253 -2.35 7.49 4.71
C ALA A 253 -3.71 7.53 3.99
N LEU A 254 -3.97 8.62 3.28
CA LEU A 254 -5.18 8.80 2.47
C LEU A 254 -5.00 8.10 1.13
N THR A 255 -5.83 7.07 0.90
CA THR A 255 -5.91 6.41 -0.40
C THR A 255 -6.87 7.14 -1.34
N HIS A 256 -7.84 7.86 -0.77
CA HIS A 256 -8.82 8.69 -1.44
C HIS A 256 -9.08 9.94 -0.58
N PRO A 257 -9.70 11.02 -1.14
CA PRO A 257 -9.96 12.25 -0.40
C PRO A 257 -10.68 12.08 0.95
N LEU A 258 -11.61 11.13 1.06
CA LEU A 258 -12.41 10.88 2.27
C LEU A 258 -12.16 9.49 2.89
N HIS A 259 -11.11 8.79 2.48
CA HIS A 259 -10.86 7.43 2.95
C HIS A 259 -9.37 7.10 2.99
N GLY A 260 -8.97 6.39 4.03
CA GLY A 260 -7.57 6.03 4.22
C GLY A 260 -7.36 5.06 5.37
N HIS A 261 -6.11 5.00 5.79
CA HIS A 261 -5.66 4.21 6.92
C HIS A 261 -4.94 5.11 7.91
N TYR A 262 -5.14 4.85 9.20
CA TYR A 262 -4.51 5.56 10.29
C TYR A 262 -3.76 4.56 11.18
N ILE A 263 -2.51 4.87 11.48
CA ILE A 263 -1.68 4.16 12.45
C ILE A 263 -1.47 5.10 13.63
N HIS A 264 -2.01 4.72 14.77
CA HIS A 264 -1.81 5.41 16.03
C HIS A 264 -0.45 5.06 16.62
N GLY A 265 0.37 6.08 16.80
CA GLY A 265 1.71 5.98 17.36
C GLY A 265 2.00 7.09 18.36
N ARG A 266 0.98 7.56 19.10
CA ARG A 266 1.24 8.43 20.24
C ARG A 266 1.89 7.59 21.35
N SER A 267 3.06 8.03 21.83
CA SER A 267 3.77 7.34 22.90
C SER A 267 2.98 7.42 24.20
N VAL A 268 2.87 6.29 24.91
CA VAL A 268 2.24 6.21 26.24
C VAL A 268 3.03 6.98 27.30
N HIS A 269 4.31 7.22 27.05
CA HIS A 269 5.20 8.00 27.92
C HIS A 269 5.15 9.50 27.63
N GLY A 270 4.45 9.91 26.56
CA GLY A 270 4.22 11.31 26.19
C GLY A 270 5.41 12.06 25.59
N ARG A 271 6.57 11.42 25.47
CA ARG A 271 7.77 11.93 24.79
C ARG A 271 8.57 10.80 24.14
N ALA A 272 9.37 11.15 23.12
CA ALA A 272 10.28 10.23 22.45
C ALA A 272 11.73 10.72 22.40
N ASP A 273 12.01 12.01 22.59
CA ASP A 273 13.39 12.54 22.66
C ASP A 273 14.03 12.22 24.03
N THR A 274 14.36 10.95 24.24
CA THR A 274 14.94 10.46 25.50
C THR A 274 16.26 9.76 25.30
N GLY A 275 17.14 9.81 26.31
CA GLY A 275 18.40 9.05 26.28
C GLY A 275 18.18 7.54 26.41
N MET A 276 19.21 6.75 26.09
CA MET A 276 19.16 5.28 26.09
C MET A 276 18.69 4.68 27.42
N ALA A 277 19.14 5.24 28.55
CA ALA A 277 18.78 4.73 29.88
C ALA A 277 17.28 4.92 30.17
N GLU A 278 16.73 6.09 29.81
CA GLU A 278 15.32 6.38 29.99
C GLU A 278 14.44 5.57 29.04
N MET A 279 14.87 5.41 27.78
CA MET A 279 14.18 4.54 26.82
C MET A 279 14.10 3.09 27.34
N ASN A 280 15.16 2.58 27.96
CA ASN A 280 15.13 1.26 28.58
C ASN A 280 14.16 1.20 29.78
N GLU A 281 14.04 2.27 30.57
CA GLU A 281 13.05 2.35 31.66
C GLU A 281 11.61 2.33 31.11
N PHE A 282 11.34 3.02 30.01
CA PHE A 282 10.05 3.00 29.32
C PHE A 282 9.67 1.59 28.86
N LEU A 283 10.60 0.88 28.23
CA LEU A 283 10.39 -0.51 27.80
C LEU A 283 10.17 -1.47 28.97
N GLN A 284 10.84 -1.24 30.10
CA GLN A 284 10.61 -2.02 31.32
C GLN A 284 9.22 -1.76 31.89
N LYS A 285 8.78 -0.49 31.96
CA LYS A 285 7.42 -0.15 32.41
C LYS A 285 6.35 -0.76 31.52
N GLU A 286 6.57 -0.80 30.21
CA GLU A 286 5.64 -1.47 29.28
C GLU A 286 5.63 -2.99 29.48
N ARG A 287 6.79 -3.61 29.69
CA ARG A 287 6.89 -5.04 29.98
C ARG A 287 6.18 -5.43 31.28
N ASP A 288 6.31 -4.59 32.30
CA ASP A 288 5.77 -4.83 33.63
C ASP A 288 4.32 -4.33 33.79
N ASP A 289 3.69 -3.87 32.71
CA ASP A 289 2.31 -3.33 32.67
C ASP A 289 2.09 -2.14 33.63
N LEU A 290 3.11 -1.29 33.76
CA LEU A 290 3.14 -0.10 34.63
C LEU A 290 2.81 1.20 33.88
N CYS A 291 2.30 1.11 32.66
CA CYS A 291 1.88 2.25 31.85
C CYS A 291 0.58 1.94 31.09
N GLY A 292 -0.01 2.95 30.46
CA GLY A 292 -1.20 2.74 29.61
C GLY A 292 -0.88 1.92 28.35
N PHE A 293 -1.94 1.48 27.66
CA PHE A 293 -1.80 0.76 26.39
C PHE A 293 -1.48 1.70 25.23
N ARG A 294 -0.77 1.17 24.21
CA ARG A 294 -0.35 1.92 23.01
C ARG A 294 -1.48 2.25 22.03
N GLY A 295 -2.69 1.74 22.22
CA GLY A 295 -3.80 1.96 21.29
C GLY A 295 -4.40 3.37 21.39
N LEU A 296 -5.25 3.69 20.41
CA LEU A 296 -5.92 5.00 20.37
C LEU A 296 -6.88 5.20 21.55
N GLU A 297 -7.55 4.13 21.98
CA GLU A 297 -8.40 4.12 23.16
C GLU A 297 -7.58 3.69 24.38
N PRO A 298 -7.77 4.31 25.56
CA PRO A 298 -6.97 4.03 26.75
C PRO A 298 -6.97 2.57 27.22
N THR A 299 -7.98 1.79 26.82
CA THR A 299 -8.20 0.40 27.22
C THR A 299 -7.83 -0.61 26.11
N SER A 300 -7.24 -0.16 25.01
CA SER A 300 -7.02 -0.98 23.82
C SER A 300 -5.56 -0.98 23.38
N HIS A 301 -5.12 -2.10 22.82
CA HIS A 301 -3.83 -2.20 22.09
C HIS A 301 -3.99 -1.92 20.59
N LEU A 302 -5.21 -1.69 20.10
CA LEU A 302 -5.44 -1.50 18.67
C LEU A 302 -4.85 -0.15 18.21
N GLN A 303 -3.88 -0.24 17.30
CA GLN A 303 -3.18 0.92 16.75
C GLN A 303 -3.52 1.17 15.27
N THR A 304 -4.12 0.23 14.57
CA THR A 304 -4.39 0.35 13.14
C THR A 304 -5.88 0.51 12.86
N PHE A 305 -6.21 1.48 12.00
CA PHE A 305 -7.58 1.88 11.73
C PHE A 305 -7.80 2.14 10.25
N THR A 306 -8.99 1.80 9.77
CA THR A 306 -9.52 2.32 8.51
C THR A 306 -10.37 3.54 8.80
N VAL A 307 -10.07 4.66 8.15
CA VAL A 307 -10.77 5.92 8.38
C VAL A 307 -11.70 6.26 7.21
N CYS A 308 -12.86 6.78 7.56
CA CYS A 308 -13.82 7.40 6.64
C CYS A 308 -14.05 8.81 7.15
N LEU A 309 -13.64 9.80 6.36
CA LEU A 309 -13.52 11.19 6.81
C LEU A 309 -14.67 12.03 6.26
N PRO A 310 -15.18 13.01 7.02
CA PRO A 310 -16.24 13.90 6.55
C PRO A 310 -15.72 14.86 5.47
N THR A 311 -16.63 15.43 4.67
CA THR A 311 -16.25 16.45 3.68
C THR A 311 -15.64 17.69 4.31
N ALA A 312 -16.09 18.06 5.52
CA ALA A 312 -15.51 19.15 6.32
C ALA A 312 -14.00 18.96 6.55
N PHE A 313 -13.57 17.73 6.87
CA PHE A 313 -12.15 17.39 7.00
C PHE A 313 -11.41 17.68 5.70
N ARG A 314 -11.93 17.23 4.55
CA ARG A 314 -11.24 17.42 3.28
C ARG A 314 -11.14 18.89 2.89
N THR A 315 -12.19 19.67 3.13
CA THR A 315 -12.18 21.11 2.88
C THR A 315 -11.06 21.78 3.67
N ARG A 316 -10.96 21.53 4.99
CA ARG A 316 -9.87 22.06 5.83
C ARG A 316 -8.49 21.59 5.38
N TYR A 317 -8.36 20.31 5.05
CA TYR A 317 -7.12 19.74 4.57
C TYR A 317 -6.63 20.44 3.28
N ASP A 318 -7.52 20.64 2.32
CA ASP A 318 -7.22 21.33 1.06
C ASP A 318 -6.92 22.82 1.26
N GLU A 319 -7.60 23.51 2.19
CA GLU A 319 -7.29 24.90 2.56
C GLU A 319 -5.84 25.05 3.05
N ILE A 320 -5.38 24.16 3.92
CA ILE A 320 -4.00 24.18 4.45
C ILE A 320 -3.00 23.89 3.32
N MET A 321 -3.28 22.89 2.47
CA MET A 321 -2.38 22.50 1.38
C MET A 321 -2.30 23.55 0.26
N THR A 322 -3.41 24.22 -0.07
CA THR A 322 -3.46 25.29 -1.08
C THR A 322 -2.73 26.55 -0.65
N THR A 323 -2.78 26.90 0.64
CA THR A 323 -2.00 28.02 1.22
C THR A 323 -0.50 27.90 0.92
N THR A 324 0.05 26.68 0.94
CA THR A 324 1.44 26.40 0.54
C THR A 324 1.72 26.78 -0.92
N LYS A 325 0.82 26.46 -1.84
CA LYS A 325 0.99 26.70 -3.29
C LYS A 325 0.93 28.19 -3.61
N SER A 326 0.02 28.93 -2.97
CA SER A 326 -0.19 30.36 -3.21
C SER A 326 0.97 31.23 -2.70
N SER A 327 1.59 30.86 -1.57
CA SER A 327 2.74 31.58 -1.02
C SER A 327 3.94 31.60 -1.98
N VAL A 328 4.13 30.53 -2.78
CA VAL A 328 5.23 30.43 -3.77
C VAL A 328 5.02 31.41 -4.93
N THR A 329 3.78 31.64 -5.36
CA THR A 329 3.47 32.60 -6.43
C THR A 329 3.77 34.04 -6.00
N GLN A 330 3.55 34.38 -4.73
CA GLN A 330 3.83 35.72 -4.20
C GLN A 330 5.33 36.00 -4.06
N THR A 331 6.16 35.02 -3.70
CA THR A 331 7.62 35.22 -3.59
C THR A 331 8.30 35.50 -4.93
N ARG A 332 7.71 35.04 -6.05
CA ARG A 332 8.21 35.39 -7.40
C ARG A 332 8.22 36.91 -7.64
N LEU A 333 7.40 37.68 -6.93
CA LEU A 333 7.28 39.13 -7.08
C LEU A 333 8.23 39.93 -6.18
N THR A 334 8.82 39.32 -5.15
CA THR A 334 9.54 40.06 -4.07
C THR A 334 11.06 39.90 -4.09
N GLY A 335 11.63 39.10 -5.01
CA GLY A 335 13.08 38.98 -5.18
C GLY A 335 13.85 38.31 -4.02
N LEU A 336 13.16 37.74 -3.03
CA LEU A 336 13.79 36.89 -2.00
C LEU A 336 14.28 35.57 -2.60
N ASP A 337 15.27 34.94 -1.94
CA ASP A 337 15.66 33.57 -2.25
C ASP A 337 14.43 32.64 -2.18
N GLN A 338 14.04 32.17 -3.36
CA GLN A 338 12.81 31.41 -3.58
C GLN A 338 12.82 30.09 -2.83
N THR A 339 14.00 29.51 -2.60
CA THR A 339 14.14 28.23 -1.92
C THR A 339 13.81 28.35 -0.43
N THR A 340 14.41 29.33 0.24
CA THR A 340 14.19 29.63 1.66
C THR A 340 12.73 30.01 1.93
N ALA A 341 12.14 30.88 1.10
CA ALA A 341 10.75 31.30 1.26
C ALA A 341 9.75 30.15 1.04
N LYS A 342 9.99 29.30 0.03
CA LYS A 342 9.19 28.10 -0.22
C LYS A 342 9.28 27.13 0.96
N MET A 343 10.49 26.91 1.50
CA MET A 343 10.68 26.05 2.66
C MET A 343 9.91 26.58 3.88
N ALA A 344 9.99 27.88 4.16
CA ALA A 344 9.26 28.51 5.26
C ALA A 344 7.73 28.34 5.13
N ALA A 345 7.19 28.47 3.91
CA ALA A 345 5.77 28.22 3.66
C ALA A 345 5.38 26.75 3.89
N THR A 346 6.19 25.81 3.41
CA THR A 346 5.99 24.37 3.64
C THR A 346 6.02 24.02 5.13
N VAL A 347 6.98 24.57 5.88
CA VAL A 347 7.10 24.34 7.33
C VAL A 347 5.85 24.86 8.06
N ARG A 348 5.36 26.07 7.73
CA ARG A 348 4.14 26.61 8.34
C ARG A 348 2.91 25.76 8.03
N ALA A 349 2.75 25.34 6.78
CA ALA A 349 1.62 24.50 6.39
C ALA A 349 1.68 23.11 7.06
N HIS A 350 2.88 22.53 7.18
CA HIS A 350 3.08 21.29 7.92
C HIS A 350 2.71 21.44 9.39
N GLN A 351 3.13 22.54 10.05
CA GLN A 351 2.75 22.82 11.44
C GLN A 351 1.24 22.98 11.60
N GLN A 352 0.58 23.74 10.72
CA GLN A 352 -0.87 23.90 10.71
C GLN A 352 -1.59 22.57 10.53
N MET A 353 -1.13 21.74 9.58
CA MET A 353 -1.68 20.40 9.36
C MET A 353 -1.49 19.50 10.58
N ASN A 354 -0.31 19.52 11.20
CA ASN A 354 -0.03 18.72 12.39
C ASN A 354 -0.92 19.13 13.58
N ILE A 355 -1.16 20.43 13.76
CA ILE A 355 -2.10 20.93 14.79
C ILE A 355 -3.52 20.44 14.49
N PHE A 356 -4.01 20.68 13.27
CA PHE A 356 -5.35 20.27 12.86
C PHE A 356 -5.61 18.77 13.06
N LEU A 357 -4.65 17.91 12.68
CA LEU A 357 -4.79 16.47 12.82
C LEU A 357 -4.71 15.99 14.28
N ARG A 358 -3.87 16.62 15.11
CA ARG A 358 -3.85 16.35 16.56
C ARG A 358 -5.17 16.74 17.20
N GLU A 359 -5.71 17.90 16.87
CA GLU A 359 -7.00 18.38 17.36
C GLU A 359 -8.17 17.48 16.94
N MET A 360 -8.14 16.99 15.69
CA MET A 360 -9.11 16.01 15.20
C MET A 360 -9.04 14.72 16.02
N VAL A 361 -7.85 14.15 16.22
CA VAL A 361 -7.67 12.88 16.95
C VAL A 361 -8.07 13.03 18.43
N ASP A 362 -7.76 14.17 19.05
CA ASP A 362 -8.12 14.49 20.44
C ASP A 362 -9.59 14.97 20.62
N HIS A 363 -10.41 14.91 19.56
CA HIS A 363 -11.83 15.33 19.58
C HIS A 363 -12.08 16.81 19.95
N TYR A 364 -11.09 17.70 19.73
CA TYR A 364 -11.27 19.13 20.00
C TYR A 364 -12.15 19.84 18.97
N THR A 365 -12.25 19.31 17.75
CA THR A 365 -12.92 19.97 16.63
C THR A 365 -14.18 19.20 16.22
N SER A 366 -15.33 19.65 16.70
CA SER A 366 -16.63 18.97 16.54
C SER A 366 -17.11 18.79 15.09
N ASP A 367 -16.62 19.59 14.14
CA ASP A 367 -16.99 19.51 12.72
C ASP A 367 -16.32 18.35 11.97
N VAL A 368 -15.20 17.85 12.50
CA VAL A 368 -14.42 16.72 11.96
C VAL A 368 -14.33 15.55 12.93
N ASP A 369 -15.25 15.52 13.91
CA ASP A 369 -15.30 14.48 14.93
C ASP A 369 -15.55 13.09 14.32
N TYR A 370 -15.10 12.05 15.03
CA TYR A 370 -15.15 10.67 14.57
C TYR A 370 -15.61 9.72 15.67
N VAL A 371 -16.10 8.55 15.24
CA VAL A 371 -16.48 7.46 16.13
C VAL A 371 -15.74 6.21 15.74
N ILE A 372 -15.26 5.47 16.74
CA ILE A 372 -14.62 4.17 16.53
C ILE A 372 -15.72 3.11 16.40
N ARG A 373 -15.64 2.30 15.33
CA ARG A 373 -16.56 1.19 15.11
C ARG A 373 -15.77 -0.10 15.00
N TYR A 374 -16.09 -1.07 15.85
CA TYR A 374 -15.51 -2.40 15.75
C TYR A 374 -16.24 -3.18 14.67
N VAL A 375 -15.51 -3.56 13.61
CA VAL A 375 -16.01 -4.49 12.61
C VAL A 375 -15.59 -5.87 13.06
N VAL A 376 -16.55 -6.65 13.59
CA VAL A 376 -16.35 -8.08 13.85
C VAL A 376 -16.37 -8.76 12.49
N TYR A 377 -15.21 -9.28 12.06
CA TYR A 377 -15.08 -10.08 10.85
C TYR A 377 -15.49 -11.53 11.08
#